data_AF-A0A0K1RXK4-F1
#
_entry.id   AF-A0A0K1RXK4-F1
#
_cell.length_a   1.000
_cell.length_b   1.000
_cell.length_c   1.000
_cell.angle_alpha   90.00
_cell.angle_beta   90.00
_cell.angle_gamma   90.00
#
_symmetry.space_group_name_H-M   'P 1'
#
loop_
_entity.id
_entity.type
_entity.pdbx_description
1 polymer ?
#
loop_
_entity_poly.entity_id
_entity_poly.type
_entity_poly.pdbx_seq_one_letter_code
_entity_poly.pdbx_strand_id
1 'polypeptide(L)'
;MTINERTGQASILLNYLPAIFQEDSEANQPNFLGRFLLAFERILLGLGEVSSEVPQPGLEEILGGGNITDGSGTTQLAGVYRYFEPGANLNASQHTTRDFLPWLASWVALTLRDDWEENKKRLLIARATQLYRLRGTKRGLEEALIIYTQTGVQTTSDVGVQVNELNAPFQVGVHATIGKDTILDGGAPFFFWVQIVLPTANPERRKQQQEIVTAIVDLQKPAHTDYRQPITVVTPVFRIDVNSTVGIDTLLDPL
;
A
#
# COMPACT_ATOMS: atom_id res chain seq x y z
N MET A 1 -9.21 -28.42 -40.73
CA MET A 1 -8.15 -27.51 -40.27
C MET A 1 -6.84 -28.04 -40.82
N THR A 2 -6.52 -27.67 -42.06
CA THR A 2 -5.32 -28.12 -42.76
C THR A 2 -4.14 -27.30 -42.25
N ILE A 3 -3.31 -27.95 -41.45
CA ILE A 3 -2.06 -27.38 -40.95
C ILE A 3 -1.14 -27.32 -42.17
N ASN A 4 -0.97 -26.13 -42.76
CA ASN A 4 -0.06 -25.95 -43.88
C ASN A 4 1.35 -26.35 -43.41
N GLU A 5 1.87 -27.44 -43.99
CA GLU A 5 3.23 -27.91 -43.77
C GLU A 5 4.21 -26.89 -44.35
N ARG A 6 4.64 -25.94 -43.52
CA ARG A 6 5.81 -25.12 -43.81
C ARG A 6 7.05 -25.97 -43.60
N THR A 7 7.73 -26.28 -44.70
CA THR A 7 8.98 -27.02 -44.75
C THR A 7 10.08 -26.30 -43.97
N GLY A 8 10.59 -26.94 -42.92
CA GLY A 8 11.97 -26.73 -42.43
C GLY A 8 12.17 -26.00 -41.09
N GLN A 9 11.14 -25.44 -40.45
CA GLN A 9 11.32 -24.69 -39.20
C GLN A 9 10.80 -25.47 -37.99
N ALA A 10 11.71 -25.96 -37.14
CA ALA A 10 11.36 -26.54 -35.84
C ALA A 10 11.12 -25.43 -34.81
N SER A 11 10.18 -25.66 -33.89
CA SER A 11 9.89 -24.73 -32.79
C SER A 11 11.10 -24.55 -31.86
N ILE A 12 11.33 -23.32 -31.39
CA ILE A 12 12.43 -22.99 -30.45
C ILE A 12 12.30 -23.78 -29.15
N LEU A 13 11.07 -24.14 -28.75
CA LEU A 13 10.78 -24.94 -27.55
C LEU A 13 11.42 -26.33 -27.57
N LEU A 14 11.80 -26.85 -28.73
CA LEU A 14 12.45 -28.16 -28.86
C LEU A 14 13.82 -28.18 -28.15
N ASN A 15 14.53 -27.05 -28.14
CA ASN A 15 15.85 -26.90 -27.51
C ASN A 15 15.81 -27.03 -25.98
N TYR A 16 14.62 -26.85 -25.39
CA TYR A 16 14.41 -26.96 -23.93
C TYR A 16 13.98 -28.36 -23.49
N LEU A 17 13.80 -29.30 -24.42
CA LEU A 17 13.47 -30.69 -24.12
C LEU A 17 14.73 -31.56 -24.05
N PRO A 18 14.70 -32.69 -23.32
CA PRO A 18 15.81 -33.66 -23.32
C PRO A 18 16.21 -34.14 -24.72
N ALA A 19 17.48 -34.49 -24.91
CA ALA A 19 18.07 -34.83 -26.21
C ALA A 19 17.32 -35.94 -26.98
N ILE A 20 16.72 -36.91 -26.27
CA ILE A 20 15.90 -37.99 -26.86
C ILE A 20 14.70 -37.48 -27.68
N PHE A 21 14.27 -36.23 -27.47
CA PHE A 21 13.16 -35.61 -28.18
C PHE A 21 13.62 -34.64 -29.29
N GLN A 22 14.93 -34.37 -29.39
CA GLN A 22 15.52 -33.44 -30.35
C GLN A 22 15.95 -34.12 -31.67
N GLU A 23 15.98 -35.46 -31.72
CA GLU A 23 16.49 -36.23 -32.86
C GLU A 23 15.52 -36.27 -34.05
N ASP A 24 15.86 -35.67 -35.19
CA ASP A 24 15.02 -35.68 -36.38
C ASP A 24 14.72 -37.10 -36.90
N SER A 25 13.44 -37.37 -37.15
CA SER A 25 12.94 -38.68 -37.61
C SER A 25 13.43 -39.03 -39.03
N GLU A 26 13.69 -38.03 -39.88
CA GLU A 26 14.27 -38.18 -41.22
C GLU A 26 15.19 -36.99 -41.54
N ALA A 27 16.23 -37.22 -42.36
CA ALA A 27 17.11 -36.15 -42.82
C ALA A 27 16.29 -35.06 -43.52
N ASN A 28 16.34 -33.84 -42.97
CA ASN A 28 15.68 -32.64 -43.49
C ASN A 28 14.16 -32.52 -43.26
N GLN A 29 13.57 -33.34 -42.39
CA GLN A 29 12.19 -33.14 -41.93
C GLN A 29 12.14 -32.89 -40.41
N PRO A 30 11.59 -31.76 -39.95
CA PRO A 30 11.46 -31.51 -38.53
C PRO A 30 10.51 -32.53 -37.91
N ASN A 31 10.94 -33.11 -36.78
CA ASN A 31 10.15 -34.02 -35.95
C ASN A 31 8.69 -33.60 -35.80
N PHE A 32 7.79 -34.60 -35.72
CA PHE A 32 6.38 -34.37 -35.39
C PHE A 32 6.23 -33.47 -34.15
N LEU A 33 7.02 -33.73 -33.11
CA LEU A 33 7.02 -32.92 -31.89
C LEU A 33 7.46 -31.47 -32.14
N GLY A 34 8.48 -31.25 -32.97
CA GLY A 34 8.92 -29.91 -33.36
C GLY A 34 7.84 -29.13 -34.10
N ARG A 35 7.05 -29.80 -34.96
CA ARG A 35 5.88 -29.21 -35.64
C ARG A 35 4.71 -28.97 -34.67
N PHE A 36 4.45 -29.90 -33.76
CA PHE A 36 3.40 -29.79 -32.75
C PHE A 36 3.65 -28.61 -31.81
N LEU A 37 4.91 -28.40 -31.39
CA LEU A 37 5.28 -27.32 -30.49
C LEU A 37 5.15 -25.92 -31.13
N LEU A 38 5.12 -25.79 -32.46
CA LEU A 38 4.85 -24.50 -33.12
C LEU A 38 3.49 -23.89 -32.71
N ALA A 39 2.48 -24.74 -32.47
CA ALA A 39 1.19 -24.25 -31.98
C ALA A 39 1.30 -23.66 -30.57
N PHE A 40 2.10 -24.28 -29.69
CA PHE A 40 2.34 -23.80 -28.33
C PHE A 40 3.23 -22.56 -28.31
N GLU A 41 4.25 -22.51 -29.17
CA GLU A 41 5.10 -21.33 -29.34
C GLU A 41 4.28 -20.10 -29.73
N ARG A 42 3.31 -20.27 -30.64
CA ARG A 42 2.35 -19.20 -30.99
C ARG A 42 1.48 -18.79 -29.79
N ILE A 43 0.94 -19.74 -29.04
CA ILE A 43 0.03 -19.45 -27.91
C ILE A 43 0.76 -18.80 -26.74
N LEU A 44 1.93 -19.34 -26.37
CA LEU A 44 2.66 -18.93 -25.18
C LEU A 44 3.53 -17.70 -25.45
N LEU A 45 4.32 -17.73 -26.52
CA LEU A 45 5.31 -16.70 -26.80
C LEU A 45 4.83 -15.65 -27.79
N GLY A 46 3.75 -15.91 -28.53
CA GLY A 46 3.29 -15.01 -29.60
C GLY A 46 4.21 -15.01 -30.82
N LEU A 47 5.20 -15.91 -30.85
CA LEU A 47 6.14 -16.06 -31.95
C LEU A 47 5.50 -16.92 -33.04
N GLY A 48 5.23 -16.31 -34.19
CA GLY A 48 4.65 -16.99 -35.35
C GLY A 48 4.46 -16.01 -36.50
N GLU A 49 4.78 -16.44 -37.73
CA GLU A 49 4.81 -15.55 -38.87
C GLU A 49 3.45 -14.87 -39.14
N VAL A 50 3.55 -13.57 -39.41
CA VAL A 50 2.50 -12.58 -39.54
C VAL A 50 1.79 -12.76 -40.87
N SER A 51 0.65 -13.46 -40.88
CA SER A 51 -0.29 -13.46 -42.01
C SER A 51 -1.70 -13.03 -41.59
N SER A 52 -1.86 -12.59 -40.34
CA SER A 52 -3.12 -12.06 -39.84
C SER A 52 -2.99 -10.55 -39.71
N GLU A 53 -3.90 -9.80 -40.32
CA GLU A 53 -4.00 -8.33 -40.22
C GLU A 53 -4.18 -7.82 -38.77
N VAL A 54 -4.52 -8.74 -37.85
CA VAL A 54 -4.66 -8.49 -36.41
C VAL A 54 -3.50 -9.15 -35.65
N PRO A 55 -2.67 -8.39 -34.91
CA PRO A 55 -1.66 -8.94 -34.03
C PRO A 55 -2.33 -9.81 -32.94
N GLN A 56 -1.92 -11.06 -32.82
CA GLN A 56 -2.37 -11.96 -31.75
C GLN A 56 -1.22 -12.14 -30.75
N PRO A 57 -1.26 -11.46 -29.59
CA PRO A 57 -0.21 -11.58 -28.60
C PRO A 57 -0.19 -12.96 -27.96
N GLY A 58 1.02 -13.43 -27.66
CA GLY A 58 1.21 -14.61 -26.83
C GLY A 58 0.81 -14.35 -25.38
N LEU A 59 0.61 -15.42 -24.62
CA LEU A 59 0.34 -15.34 -23.20
C LEU A 59 1.42 -14.55 -22.45
N GLU A 60 2.71 -14.81 -22.71
CA GLU A 60 3.82 -14.07 -22.08
C GLU A 60 3.76 -12.57 -22.36
N GLU A 61 3.36 -12.17 -23.56
CA GLU A 61 3.21 -10.77 -23.92
C GLU A 61 2.04 -10.13 -23.15
N ILE A 62 0.92 -10.84 -23.05
CA ILE A 62 -0.27 -10.42 -22.29
C ILE A 62 0.06 -10.24 -20.81
N LEU A 63 0.73 -11.24 -20.21
CA LEU A 63 1.12 -11.24 -18.81
C LEU A 63 2.25 -10.25 -18.53
N GLY A 64 3.13 -10.01 -19.50
CA GLY A 64 4.23 -9.05 -19.45
C GLY A 64 3.79 -7.60 -19.66
N GLY A 65 2.55 -7.36 -20.11
CA GLY A 65 1.94 -6.03 -20.10
C GLY A 65 2.52 -5.03 -21.11
N GLY A 66 3.07 -5.53 -22.23
CA GLY A 66 3.59 -4.74 -23.34
C GLY A 66 2.53 -3.95 -24.10
N ASN A 67 2.94 -3.27 -25.16
CA ASN A 67 2.05 -2.50 -26.04
C ASN A 67 1.98 -3.18 -27.40
N ILE A 68 0.77 -3.35 -27.91
CA ILE A 68 0.52 -3.85 -29.25
C ILE A 68 0.05 -2.70 -30.10
N THR A 69 0.65 -2.54 -31.27
CA THR A 69 0.21 -1.59 -32.28
C THR A 69 -0.56 -2.35 -33.36
N ASP A 70 -1.84 -2.08 -33.52
CA ASP A 70 -2.64 -2.55 -34.66
C ASP A 70 -3.00 -1.37 -35.58
N GLY A 71 -3.74 -1.62 -36.66
CA GLY A 71 -4.20 -0.56 -37.56
C GLY A 71 -5.21 0.42 -36.94
N SER A 72 -5.69 0.17 -35.73
CA SER A 72 -6.66 0.97 -34.98
C SER A 72 -6.04 1.78 -33.83
N GLY A 73 -4.83 1.43 -33.38
CA GLY A 73 -4.10 2.17 -32.35
C GLY A 73 -3.13 1.32 -31.53
N THR A 74 -2.59 1.92 -30.47
CA THR A 74 -1.73 1.24 -29.49
C THR A 74 -2.57 0.75 -28.31
N THR A 75 -2.73 -0.56 -28.16
CA THR A 75 -3.41 -1.17 -27.00
C THR A 75 -2.39 -1.70 -26.02
N GLN A 76 -2.49 -1.27 -24.76
CA GLN A 76 -1.67 -1.80 -23.68
C GLN A 76 -2.27 -3.11 -23.17
N LEU A 77 -1.43 -4.14 -23.02
CA LEU A 77 -1.82 -5.45 -22.54
C LEU A 77 -2.12 -5.46 -21.04
N ALA A 78 -2.42 -6.60 -20.43
CA ALA A 78 -2.91 -6.69 -19.05
C ALA A 78 -1.82 -6.53 -17.98
N GLY A 79 -0.66 -7.18 -18.13
CA GLY A 79 0.50 -6.98 -17.26
C GLY A 79 0.26 -7.38 -15.81
N VAL A 80 0.42 -8.67 -15.47
CA VAL A 80 0.05 -9.21 -14.14
C VAL A 80 0.75 -8.47 -13.00
N TYR A 81 2.00 -8.06 -13.21
CA TYR A 81 2.78 -7.31 -12.23
C TYR A 81 2.09 -6.02 -11.76
N ARG A 82 1.28 -5.37 -12.60
CA ARG A 82 0.56 -4.14 -12.24
C ARG A 82 -0.51 -4.36 -11.19
N TYR A 83 -1.07 -5.56 -11.09
CA TYR A 83 -2.04 -5.87 -10.04
C TYR A 83 -1.43 -5.83 -8.64
N PHE A 84 -0.11 -6.05 -8.53
CA PHE A 84 0.63 -5.96 -7.28
C PHE A 84 1.13 -4.55 -6.97
N GLU A 85 0.96 -3.60 -7.89
CA GLU A 85 1.38 -2.20 -7.74
C GLU A 85 0.22 -1.32 -7.26
N PRO A 86 0.17 -0.89 -5.99
CA PRO A 86 -0.87 0.00 -5.50
C PRO A 86 -0.79 1.40 -6.14
N GLY A 87 0.40 1.86 -6.54
CA GLY A 87 0.60 3.01 -7.44
C GLY A 87 0.00 4.34 -6.99
N ALA A 88 0.25 4.77 -5.76
CA ALA A 88 -0.25 6.05 -5.22
C ALA A 88 0.22 7.30 -6.01
N ASN A 89 1.32 7.19 -6.77
CA ASN A 89 1.89 8.27 -7.58
C ASN A 89 2.16 7.82 -9.04
N LEU A 90 1.44 6.82 -9.52
CA LEU A 90 1.64 6.26 -10.87
C LEU A 90 0.45 6.60 -11.76
N ASN A 91 0.65 6.50 -13.07
CA ASN A 91 -0.43 6.63 -14.03
C ASN A 91 -1.35 5.39 -13.99
N ALA A 92 -2.61 5.55 -14.43
CA ALA A 92 -3.60 4.47 -14.49
C ALA A 92 -3.12 3.22 -15.26
N SER A 93 -2.22 3.40 -16.23
CA SER A 93 -1.58 2.34 -17.02
C SER A 93 -0.51 1.54 -16.29
N GLN A 94 -0.13 1.96 -15.08
CA GLN A 94 1.03 1.43 -14.35
C GLN A 94 0.66 0.90 -12.97
N HIS A 95 -0.60 0.98 -12.57
CA HIS A 95 -1.06 0.56 -11.25
C HIS A 95 -2.33 -0.28 -11.32
N THR A 96 -2.62 -0.96 -10.23
CA THR A 96 -3.81 -1.81 -10.11
C THR A 96 -5.11 -1.01 -10.21
N THR A 97 -6.19 -1.65 -10.64
CA THR A 97 -7.52 -1.01 -10.68
C THR A 97 -8.06 -0.78 -9.26
N ARG A 98 -8.99 0.17 -9.12
CA ARG A 98 -9.60 0.51 -7.82
C ARG A 98 -10.26 -0.70 -7.15
N ASP A 99 -10.94 -1.53 -7.94
CA ASP A 99 -11.69 -2.69 -7.45
C ASP A 99 -10.79 -3.79 -6.89
N PHE A 100 -9.50 -3.77 -7.24
CA PHE A 100 -8.50 -4.72 -6.77
C PHE A 100 -7.81 -4.26 -5.46
N LEU A 101 -7.98 -3.00 -5.05
CA LEU A 101 -7.40 -2.47 -3.82
C LEU A 101 -7.84 -3.21 -2.54
N PRO A 102 -9.12 -3.58 -2.36
CA PRO A 102 -9.54 -4.37 -1.19
C PRO A 102 -8.83 -5.72 -1.12
N TRP A 103 -8.60 -6.36 -2.27
CA TRP A 103 -7.85 -7.61 -2.33
C TRP A 103 -6.40 -7.40 -1.87
N LEU A 104 -5.70 -6.39 -2.40
CA LEU A 104 -4.34 -6.07 -1.95
C LEU A 104 -4.28 -5.73 -0.46
N ALA A 105 -5.25 -4.97 0.04
CA ALA A 105 -5.33 -4.64 1.46
C ALA A 105 -5.49 -5.89 2.34
N SER A 106 -6.21 -6.91 1.88
CA SER A 106 -6.33 -8.18 2.60
C SER A 106 -4.99 -8.92 2.74
N TRP A 107 -4.11 -8.87 1.74
CA TRP A 107 -2.77 -9.47 1.80
C TRP A 107 -1.89 -8.80 2.84
N VAL A 108 -2.01 -7.50 2.98
CA VAL A 108 -1.26 -6.73 3.97
C VAL A 108 -2.03 -6.53 5.27
N ALA A 109 -3.13 -7.26 5.52
CA ALA A 109 -3.92 -7.18 6.74
C ALA A 109 -4.38 -5.74 7.11
N LEU A 110 -4.68 -4.91 6.11
CA LEU A 110 -5.22 -3.56 6.28
C LEU A 110 -6.74 -3.54 6.09
N THR A 111 -7.43 -2.85 6.98
CA THR A 111 -8.87 -2.54 6.82
C THR A 111 -9.00 -1.15 6.20
N LEU A 112 -9.40 -1.08 4.94
CA LEU A 112 -9.64 0.19 4.25
C LEU A 112 -11.04 0.69 4.57
N ARG A 113 -11.16 1.95 4.97
CA ARG A 113 -12.47 2.59 5.12
C ARG A 113 -12.97 3.10 3.77
N ASP A 114 -14.27 3.03 3.53
CA ASP A 114 -14.86 3.45 2.26
C ASP A 114 -14.82 4.96 2.03
N ASP A 115 -14.84 5.75 3.10
CA ASP A 115 -14.78 7.22 3.09
C ASP A 115 -13.39 7.80 2.78
N TRP A 116 -12.38 6.94 2.58
CA TRP A 116 -11.04 7.38 2.21
C TRP A 116 -10.91 7.64 0.71
N GLU A 117 -10.17 8.70 0.38
CA GLU A 117 -9.72 8.97 -0.97
C GLU A 117 -8.87 7.81 -1.51
N GLU A 118 -9.01 7.50 -2.80
CA GLU A 118 -8.34 6.37 -3.43
C GLU A 118 -6.81 6.46 -3.30
N ASN A 119 -6.23 7.64 -3.54
CA ASN A 119 -4.79 7.87 -3.39
C ASN A 119 -4.30 7.55 -1.98
N LYS A 120 -5.10 7.85 -0.96
CA LYS A 120 -4.78 7.52 0.44
C LYS A 120 -4.79 6.02 0.68
N LYS A 121 -5.79 5.30 0.16
CA LYS A 121 -5.86 3.83 0.23
C LYS A 121 -4.61 3.21 -0.40
N ARG A 122 -4.22 3.68 -1.59
CA ARG A 122 -3.03 3.23 -2.31
C ARG A 122 -1.74 3.51 -1.53
N LEU A 123 -1.59 4.72 -0.98
CA LEU A 123 -0.42 5.11 -0.19
C LEU A 123 -0.28 4.25 1.07
N LEU A 124 -1.39 3.96 1.73
CA LEU A 124 -1.42 3.10 2.92
C LEU A 124 -1.00 1.67 2.61
N ILE A 125 -1.53 1.07 1.55
CA ILE A 125 -1.13 -0.27 1.11
C ILE A 125 0.38 -0.28 0.80
N ALA A 126 0.86 0.72 0.06
CA ALA A 126 2.28 0.83 -0.29
C ALA A 126 3.21 0.96 0.93
N ARG A 127 2.75 1.64 1.99
CA ARG A 127 3.52 1.86 3.23
C ARG A 127 3.24 0.82 4.32
N ALA A 128 2.34 -0.13 4.10
CA ALA A 128 1.89 -1.07 5.13
C ALA A 128 3.05 -1.77 5.84
N THR A 129 4.01 -2.28 5.07
CA THR A 129 5.20 -2.97 5.60
C THR A 129 6.09 -2.07 6.46
N GLN A 130 6.29 -0.81 6.04
CA GLN A 130 7.06 0.17 6.81
C GLN A 130 6.35 0.51 8.12
N LEU A 131 5.02 0.72 8.07
CA LEU A 131 4.21 1.00 9.25
C LEU A 131 4.24 -0.17 10.25
N TYR A 132 4.17 -1.41 9.78
CA TYR A 132 4.28 -2.59 10.66
C TYR A 132 5.65 -2.73 11.31
N ARG A 133 6.73 -2.30 10.66
CA ARG A 133 8.06 -2.26 11.28
C ARG A 133 8.17 -1.24 12.40
N LEU A 134 7.31 -0.21 12.39
CA LEU A 134 7.27 0.82 13.42
C LEU A 134 6.23 0.53 14.51
N ARG A 135 5.49 -0.57 14.41
CA ARG A 135 4.55 -0.98 15.45
C ARG A 135 5.25 -1.08 16.80
N GLY A 136 4.57 -0.60 17.85
CA GLY A 136 5.11 -0.56 19.19
C GLY A 136 6.12 0.56 19.47
N THR A 137 6.38 1.44 18.50
CA THR A 137 7.18 2.65 18.71
C THR A 137 6.28 3.89 18.80
N LYS A 138 6.72 4.89 19.55
CA LYS A 138 6.10 6.23 19.59
C LYS A 138 5.83 6.77 18.18
N ARG A 139 6.86 6.74 17.31
CA ARG A 139 6.76 7.24 15.93
C ARG A 139 5.71 6.48 15.11
N GLY A 140 5.67 5.16 15.22
CA GLY A 140 4.69 4.34 14.50
C GLY A 140 3.27 4.61 14.95
N LEU A 141 3.06 4.85 16.25
CA LEU A 141 1.75 5.22 16.79
C LEU A 141 1.32 6.62 16.30
N GLU A 142 2.22 7.60 16.31
CA GLU A 142 1.96 8.94 15.78
C GLU A 142 1.60 8.89 14.29
N GLU A 143 2.40 8.19 13.47
CA GLU A 143 2.13 8.03 12.04
C GLU A 143 0.78 7.33 11.77
N ALA A 144 0.47 6.25 12.49
CA ALA A 144 -0.82 5.58 12.37
C ALA A 144 -1.97 6.53 12.70
N LEU A 145 -1.90 7.21 13.84
CA LEU A 145 -2.95 8.14 14.26
C LEU A 145 -3.15 9.26 13.22
N ILE A 146 -2.08 9.91 12.75
CA ILE A 146 -2.15 10.95 11.72
C ILE A 146 -2.89 10.46 10.47
N ILE A 147 -2.59 9.24 10.00
CA ILE A 147 -3.21 8.70 8.79
C ILE A 147 -4.70 8.44 9.00
N TYR A 148 -5.09 7.87 10.15
CA TYR A 148 -6.48 7.50 10.41
C TYR A 148 -7.38 8.67 10.83
N THR A 149 -6.85 9.67 11.55
CA THR A 149 -7.64 10.83 12.00
C THR A 149 -7.76 11.92 10.95
N GLN A 150 -6.98 11.85 9.86
CA GLN A 150 -6.94 12.85 8.79
C GLN A 150 -6.59 14.27 9.28
N THR A 151 -6.11 14.40 10.52
CA THR A 151 -5.47 15.63 11.00
C THR A 151 -4.19 15.75 10.21
N GLY A 152 -4.22 16.62 9.20
CA GLY A 152 -3.12 16.79 8.27
C GLY A 152 -1.79 16.93 9.01
N VAL A 153 -0.74 16.44 8.37
CA VAL A 153 0.64 16.83 8.69
C VAL A 153 0.73 18.32 8.42
N GLN A 154 0.29 19.14 9.36
CA GLN A 154 0.72 20.52 9.45
C GLN A 154 1.83 20.53 10.48
N THR A 155 3.02 20.70 9.93
CA THR A 155 4.35 20.88 10.50
C THR A 155 4.43 22.14 11.38
N THR A 156 3.37 22.48 12.09
CA THR A 156 3.33 23.51 13.11
C THR A 156 3.18 22.79 14.43
N SER A 157 4.20 22.94 15.27
CA SER A 157 4.44 22.30 16.58
C SER A 157 3.28 22.27 17.58
N ASP A 158 2.13 22.88 17.26
CA ASP A 158 0.99 23.09 18.15
C ASP A 158 -0.32 22.43 17.68
N VAL A 159 -0.35 21.76 16.52
CA VAL A 159 -1.52 20.99 16.05
C VAL A 159 -1.07 19.60 15.63
N GLY A 160 -0.83 18.73 16.61
CA GLY A 160 -0.23 17.42 16.37
C GLY A 160 -0.78 16.35 17.29
N VAL A 161 -0.86 15.13 16.76
CA VAL A 161 -0.91 13.92 17.58
C VAL A 161 0.37 13.89 18.40
N GLN A 162 0.25 13.81 19.72
CA GLN A 162 1.38 13.69 20.62
C GLN A 162 1.23 12.42 21.45
N VAL A 163 2.26 11.58 21.41
CA VAL A 163 2.39 10.42 22.28
C VAL A 163 3.44 10.75 23.33
N ASN A 164 3.03 10.81 24.59
CA ASN A 164 3.90 11.16 25.70
C ASN A 164 4.07 9.96 26.62
N GLU A 165 5.30 9.63 26.94
CA GLU A 165 5.66 8.56 27.87
C GLU A 165 6.02 9.21 29.22
N LEU A 166 5.57 8.64 30.34
CA LEU A 166 6.17 9.06 31.61
C LEU A 166 7.55 8.41 31.66
N ASN A 167 8.58 9.23 31.58
CA ASN A 167 9.95 8.74 31.67
C ASN A 167 10.18 7.99 33.00
N ALA A 168 11.13 7.06 32.94
CA ALA A 168 11.62 6.29 34.06
C ALA A 168 11.92 7.18 35.29
N PRO A 169 11.85 6.64 36.52
CA PRO A 169 12.22 7.37 37.73
C PRO A 169 13.60 8.03 37.60
N PHE A 170 13.82 9.09 38.37
CA PHE A 170 15.12 9.74 38.49
C PHE A 170 16.25 8.71 38.59
N GLN A 171 17.14 8.72 37.60
CA GLN A 171 18.28 7.82 37.53
C GLN A 171 19.54 8.65 37.37
N VAL A 172 20.38 8.63 38.41
CA VAL A 172 21.65 9.36 38.44
C VAL A 172 22.51 8.95 37.23
N GLY A 173 22.86 9.93 36.40
CA GLY A 173 23.67 9.71 35.19
C GLY A 173 22.90 9.41 33.90
N VAL A 174 21.56 9.23 33.96
CA VAL A 174 20.70 9.00 32.78
C VAL A 174 19.57 10.03 32.69
N HIS A 175 18.76 10.14 33.75
CA HIS A 175 17.62 11.07 33.87
C HIS A 175 17.78 11.93 35.14
N ALA A 176 18.72 12.88 35.09
CA ALA A 176 19.16 13.66 36.26
C ALA A 176 19.22 15.18 35.99
N THR A 177 18.71 15.65 34.86
CA THR A 177 18.69 17.07 34.50
C THR A 177 17.43 17.74 35.07
N ILE A 178 17.64 18.55 36.11
CA ILE A 178 16.56 19.28 36.78
C ILE A 178 15.85 20.19 35.75
N GLY A 179 14.52 20.10 35.70
CA GLY A 179 13.68 20.91 34.79
C GLY A 179 13.56 20.40 33.35
N LYS A 180 14.24 19.30 32.98
CA LYS A 180 14.08 18.64 31.67
C LYS A 180 13.53 17.23 31.77
N ASP A 181 14.18 16.37 32.55
CA ASP A 181 13.89 14.93 32.58
C ASP A 181 13.84 14.33 33.99
N THR A 182 13.99 15.16 35.03
CA THR A 182 13.92 14.72 36.42
C THR A 182 12.46 14.61 36.88
N ILE A 183 11.98 13.39 37.10
CA ILE A 183 10.69 13.10 37.75
C ILE A 183 10.96 12.35 39.06
N LEU A 184 10.52 12.92 40.18
CA LEU A 184 10.82 12.42 41.53
C LEU A 184 10.03 11.15 41.88
N ASP A 185 8.79 11.02 41.38
CA ASP A 185 7.91 9.89 41.70
C ASP A 185 8.09 8.71 40.74
N GLY A 186 8.70 8.96 39.56
CA GLY A 186 8.76 8.01 38.45
C GLY A 186 7.38 7.70 37.87
N GLY A 187 7.27 7.63 36.55
CA GLY A 187 6.06 7.08 35.94
C GLY A 187 5.89 5.60 36.23
N ALA A 188 4.65 5.10 36.12
CA ALA A 188 4.46 3.67 35.90
C ALA A 188 5.25 3.27 34.63
N PRO A 189 6.16 2.28 34.71
CA PRO A 189 6.91 1.84 33.54
C PRO A 189 5.94 1.31 32.48
N PHE A 190 6.29 1.48 31.20
CA PHE A 190 5.45 1.09 30.06
C PHE A 190 4.06 1.75 30.06
N PHE A 191 3.99 3.00 30.54
CA PHE A 191 2.76 3.79 30.54
C PHE A 191 2.90 5.06 29.69
N PHE A 192 1.94 5.30 28.80
CA PHE A 192 1.90 6.49 27.95
C PHE A 192 0.53 7.16 27.93
N TRP A 193 0.44 8.38 27.43
CA TRP A 193 -0.83 9.00 27.08
C TRP A 193 -0.77 9.61 25.70
N VAL A 194 -1.91 9.59 25.03
CA VAL A 194 -2.09 10.11 23.69
C VAL A 194 -2.94 11.37 23.78
N GLN A 195 -2.47 12.43 23.14
CA GLN A 195 -3.21 13.66 22.96
C GLN A 195 -3.41 13.91 21.46
N ILE A 196 -4.64 14.14 21.05
CA ILE A 196 -4.99 14.39 19.65
C ILE A 196 -5.79 15.68 19.57
N VAL A 197 -5.39 16.56 18.65
CA VAL A 197 -6.13 17.79 18.34
C VAL A 197 -7.09 17.50 17.20
N LEU A 198 -8.39 17.53 17.44
CA LEU A 198 -9.41 17.28 16.40
C LEU A 198 -10.24 18.56 16.17
N PRO A 199 -10.32 19.09 14.93
CA PRO A 199 -11.15 20.25 14.59
C PRO A 199 -12.61 19.81 14.41
N THR A 200 -13.23 19.26 15.45
CA THR A 200 -14.62 18.78 15.38
C THR A 200 -15.39 19.16 16.64
N ALA A 201 -16.40 20.02 16.44
CA ALA A 201 -17.32 20.49 17.50
C ALA A 201 -18.40 19.47 17.84
N ASN A 202 -18.81 18.65 16.87
CA ASN A 202 -19.96 17.78 17.02
C ASN A 202 -19.66 16.66 18.05
N PRO A 203 -20.44 16.55 19.14
CA PRO A 203 -20.20 15.58 20.20
C PRO A 203 -20.29 14.12 19.72
N GLU A 204 -21.18 13.80 18.77
CA GLU A 204 -21.33 12.44 18.25
C GLU A 204 -20.12 12.04 17.39
N ARG A 205 -19.70 12.93 16.48
CA ARG A 205 -18.53 12.70 15.64
C ARG A 205 -17.25 12.60 16.48
N ARG A 206 -17.16 13.40 17.56
CA ARG A 206 -16.05 13.30 18.53
C ARG A 206 -16.01 11.93 19.20
N LYS A 207 -17.16 11.40 19.65
CA LYS A 207 -17.26 10.07 20.25
C LYS A 207 -16.84 8.98 19.27
N GLN A 208 -17.35 9.01 18.04
CA GLN A 208 -16.99 8.06 17.00
C GLN A 208 -15.48 8.10 16.68
N GLN A 209 -14.91 9.30 16.56
CA GLN A 209 -13.47 9.46 16.35
C GLN A 209 -12.66 8.93 17.53
N GLN A 210 -13.11 9.16 18.76
CA GLN A 210 -12.45 8.63 19.94
C GLN A 210 -12.47 7.09 19.95
N GLU A 211 -13.59 6.46 19.60
CA GLU A 211 -13.68 4.99 19.48
C GLU A 211 -12.72 4.44 18.42
N ILE A 212 -12.64 5.09 17.26
CA ILE A 212 -11.71 4.72 16.18
C ILE A 212 -10.26 4.85 16.64
N VAL A 213 -9.91 5.97 17.28
CA VAL A 213 -8.58 6.23 17.81
C VAL A 213 -8.20 5.19 18.86
N THR A 214 -9.09 4.89 19.80
CA THR A 214 -8.89 3.86 20.82
C THR A 214 -8.59 2.51 20.17
N ALA A 215 -9.39 2.10 19.17
CA ALA A 215 -9.17 0.85 18.45
C ALA A 215 -7.81 0.81 17.73
N ILE A 216 -7.34 1.95 17.19
CA ILE A 216 -6.02 2.03 16.55
C ILE A 216 -4.90 1.94 17.58
N VAL A 217 -5.02 2.63 18.71
CA VAL A 217 -4.02 2.54 19.79
C VAL A 217 -3.94 1.11 20.30
N ASP A 218 -5.08 0.44 20.52
CA ASP A 218 -5.11 -0.96 20.95
C ASP A 218 -4.49 -1.91 19.93
N LEU A 219 -4.65 -1.64 18.63
CA LEU A 219 -4.05 -2.43 17.57
C LEU A 219 -2.53 -2.21 17.44
N GLN A 220 -2.02 -1.04 17.84
CA GLN A 220 -0.61 -0.67 17.67
C GLN A 220 0.21 -0.79 18.95
N LYS A 221 -0.42 -0.81 20.13
CA LYS A 221 0.27 -0.91 21.41
C LYS A 221 0.92 -2.29 21.56
N PRO A 222 2.14 -2.36 22.11
CA PRO A 222 2.68 -3.64 22.57
C PRO A 222 1.83 -4.22 23.70
N ALA A 223 1.77 -5.54 23.80
CA ALA A 223 0.96 -6.23 24.81
C ALA A 223 1.35 -5.89 26.27
N HIS A 224 2.59 -5.44 26.50
CA HIS A 224 3.12 -5.12 27.81
C HIS A 224 3.02 -3.63 28.18
N THR A 225 2.34 -2.82 27.36
CA THR A 225 2.22 -1.38 27.55
C THR A 225 0.77 -0.99 27.79
N ASP A 226 0.54 -0.07 28.72
CA ASP A 226 -0.76 0.52 28.99
C ASP A 226 -0.76 2.02 28.74
N TYR A 227 -1.97 2.57 28.59
CA TYR A 227 -2.15 3.98 28.32
C TYR A 227 -3.30 4.59 29.10
N ARG A 228 -3.24 5.92 29.27
CA ARG A 228 -4.30 6.67 29.92
C ARG A 228 -5.57 6.69 29.06
N GLN A 229 -6.65 6.18 29.64
CA GLN A 229 -8.01 6.34 29.12
C GLN A 229 -8.77 7.39 29.97
N PRO A 230 -9.70 8.17 29.37
CA PRO A 230 -9.91 8.33 27.93
C PRO A 230 -8.75 9.06 27.25
N ILE A 231 -8.58 8.83 25.94
CA ILE A 231 -7.61 9.57 25.11
C ILE A 231 -8.00 11.05 25.10
N THR A 232 -7.02 11.93 25.34
CA THR A 232 -7.27 13.37 25.44
C THR A 232 -7.50 13.95 24.05
N VAL A 233 -8.75 14.25 23.74
CA VAL A 233 -9.14 14.98 22.51
C VAL A 233 -9.23 16.46 22.83
N VAL A 234 -8.32 17.26 22.28
CA VAL A 234 -8.35 18.72 22.41
C VAL A 234 -9.00 19.31 21.17
N THR A 235 -10.03 20.13 21.38
CA THR A 235 -10.58 20.95 20.30
C THR A 235 -9.82 22.28 20.30
N PRO A 236 -9.20 22.69 19.18
CA PRO A 236 -8.49 23.96 19.14
C PRO A 236 -9.47 25.13 19.36
N VAL A 237 -9.15 26.01 20.30
CA VAL A 237 -9.87 27.29 20.49
C VAL A 237 -9.34 28.32 19.49
N PHE A 238 -10.17 29.29 19.13
CA PHE A 238 -9.80 30.39 18.25
C PHE A 238 -8.50 31.06 18.74
N ARG A 239 -7.45 31.00 17.91
CA ARG A 239 -6.21 31.75 18.10
C ARG A 239 -5.93 32.50 16.82
N ILE A 240 -5.92 33.83 16.94
CA ILE A 240 -5.48 34.73 15.88
C ILE A 240 -4.05 34.30 15.48
N ASP A 241 -3.81 34.18 14.17
CA ASP A 241 -2.57 33.70 13.51
C ASP A 241 -2.36 32.16 13.42
N VAL A 242 -3.11 31.33 14.18
CA VAL A 242 -2.96 29.85 14.14
C VAL A 242 -4.23 29.13 13.67
N ASN A 243 -5.39 29.43 14.25
CA ASN A 243 -6.67 28.77 13.95
C ASN A 243 -7.77 29.82 13.72
N SER A 244 -7.58 30.67 12.69
CA SER A 244 -8.39 31.86 12.43
C SER A 244 -9.48 31.70 11.37
N THR A 245 -9.56 30.55 10.70
CA THR A 245 -10.47 30.36 9.57
C THR A 245 -11.86 29.93 10.02
N VAL A 246 -12.79 30.89 9.99
CA VAL A 246 -14.20 30.69 10.33
C VAL A 246 -14.82 29.63 9.44
N GLY A 247 -15.37 28.57 10.05
CA GLY A 247 -16.03 27.45 9.35
C GLY A 247 -15.14 26.25 9.03
N ILE A 248 -13.82 26.34 9.26
CA ILE A 248 -12.87 25.22 9.08
C ILE A 248 -12.25 24.84 10.43
N ASP A 249 -11.56 25.79 11.07
CA ASP A 249 -10.76 25.52 12.29
C ASP A 249 -11.18 26.36 13.50
N THR A 250 -12.11 27.30 13.31
CA THR A 250 -12.60 28.18 14.38
C THR A 250 -13.91 27.65 14.96
N LEU A 251 -13.88 27.24 16.23
CA LEU A 251 -15.06 27.00 17.03
C LEU A 251 -15.17 28.07 18.11
N LEU A 252 -16.28 28.80 18.07
CA LEU A 252 -16.69 29.74 19.12
C LEU A 252 -17.50 28.95 20.13
N ASP A 253 -17.08 28.98 21.39
CA ASP A 253 -17.81 28.37 22.49
C ASP A 253 -19.18 29.07 22.62
N PRO A 254 -20.32 28.36 22.62
CA PRO A 254 -21.58 28.96 22.99
C PRO A 254 -21.60 29.10 24.51
N LEU A 255 -21.49 30.34 24.99
CA LEU A 255 -21.73 30.70 26.40
C LEU A 255 -23.07 30.13 26.91
#